data_AF-A0A8S9I8K8-F1
#
_entry.id   AF-A0A8S9I8K8-F1
#
_cell.length_a   1.000
_cell.length_b   1.000
_cell.length_c   1.000
_cell.angle_alpha   90.00
_cell.angle_beta   90.00
_cell.angle_gamma   90.00
#
_symmetry.space_group_name_H-M   'P 1'
#
loop_
_entity.id
_entity.type
_entity.pdbx_description
1 polymer ?
#
loop_
_entity_poly.entity_id
_entity_poly.type
_entity_poly.pdbx_seq_one_letter_code
_entity_poly.pdbx_strand_id
1 'polypeptide(L)'
;MDLTISALTAKIEAIQGELVEIQSYIARRPEASASIDRRNNKSTDMHRQTSVDEDSNRGRLVQKVTSCMSDTHNRGEEISADTYARFMRHQFTLESLGDRLQKIEDATTIMKDKWRRGDEAMRDFTGTWFNKRKEEMETCFPTSASFQHH
;
A
#
# COMPACT_ATOMS: atom_id res chain seq x y z
N MET A 1 12.90 -8.98 -15.95
CA MET A 1 12.53 -7.65 -15.41
C MET A 1 11.08 -7.63 -14.97
N ASP A 2 10.16 -8.20 -15.74
CA ASP A 2 8.72 -8.15 -15.45
C ASP A 2 8.37 -8.74 -14.06
N LEU A 3 8.91 -9.92 -13.72
CA LEU A 3 8.77 -10.55 -12.38
C LEU A 3 9.12 -9.60 -11.21
N THR A 4 10.14 -8.76 -11.36
CA THR A 4 10.57 -7.80 -10.33
C THR A 4 9.68 -6.56 -10.25
N ILE A 5 9.02 -6.17 -11.35
CA ILE A 5 8.04 -5.07 -11.36
C ILE A 5 6.72 -5.58 -10.75
N SER A 6 6.19 -6.71 -11.22
CA SER A 6 4.96 -7.32 -10.69
C SER A 6 5.05 -7.60 -9.18
N ALA A 7 6.21 -8.07 -8.69
CA ALA A 7 6.43 -8.28 -7.26
C ALA A 7 6.51 -6.99 -6.43
N LEU A 8 6.86 -5.86 -7.05
CA LEU A 8 6.85 -4.55 -6.40
C LEU A 8 5.43 -3.97 -6.40
N THR A 9 4.70 -4.05 -7.52
CA THR A 9 3.30 -3.65 -7.64
C THR A 9 2.43 -4.39 -6.62
N ALA A 10 2.55 -5.72 -6.53
CA ALA A 10 1.79 -6.52 -5.56
C ALA A 10 2.05 -6.13 -4.09
N LYS A 11 3.26 -5.65 -3.76
CA LYS A 11 3.57 -5.11 -2.43
C LYS A 11 2.94 -3.74 -2.19
N ILE A 12 2.89 -2.88 -3.21
CA ILE A 12 2.22 -1.57 -3.12
C ILE A 12 0.71 -1.79 -2.93
N GLU A 13 0.09 -2.68 -3.70
CA GLU A 13 -1.33 -3.04 -3.58
C GLU A 13 -1.67 -3.62 -2.21
N ALA A 14 -0.84 -4.53 -1.67
CA ALA A 14 -1.03 -5.09 -0.33
C ALA A 14 -1.01 -4.00 0.76
N ILE A 15 -0.01 -3.10 0.72
CA ILE A 15 0.10 -2.00 1.67
C ILE A 15 -1.09 -1.03 1.52
N GLN A 16 -1.51 -0.71 0.30
CA GLN A 16 -2.70 0.12 0.06
C GLN A 16 -3.97 -0.50 0.66
N GLY A 17 -4.13 -1.83 0.56
CA GLY A 17 -5.23 -2.56 1.19
C GLY A 17 -5.27 -2.39 2.71
N GLU A 18 -4.14 -2.60 3.39
CA GLU A 18 -4.01 -2.40 4.84
C GLU A 18 -4.32 -0.94 5.24
N LEU A 19 -3.87 0.04 4.45
CA LEU A 19 -4.12 1.46 4.72
C LEU A 19 -5.61 1.82 4.60
N VAL A 20 -6.33 1.24 3.62
CA VAL A 20 -7.79 1.40 3.47
C VAL A 20 -8.55 0.74 4.61
N GLU A 21 -8.10 -0.43 5.09
CA GLU A 21 -8.72 -1.10 6.24
C GLU A 21 -8.57 -0.29 7.53
N ILE A 22 -7.40 0.31 7.77
CA ILE A 22 -7.15 1.24 8.88
C ILE A 22 -8.04 2.49 8.78
N GLN A 23 -8.18 3.09 7.59
CA GLN A 23 -9.10 4.23 7.39
C GLN A 23 -10.56 3.85 7.65
N SER A 24 -11.00 2.69 7.17
CA SER A 24 -12.33 2.13 7.42
C SER A 24 -12.57 1.90 8.93
N TYR A 25 -11.58 1.42 9.67
CA TYR A 25 -11.65 1.26 11.12
C TYR A 25 -11.82 2.61 11.84
N ILE A 26 -11.06 3.63 11.43
CA ILE A 26 -11.15 4.99 11.98
C ILE A 26 -12.52 5.62 11.68
N ALA A 27 -13.00 5.53 10.43
CA ALA A 27 -14.29 6.09 10.00
C ALA A 27 -15.51 5.43 10.68
N ARG A 28 -15.36 4.19 11.18
CA ARG A 28 -16.41 3.45 11.90
C ARG A 28 -16.46 3.74 13.40
N ARG A 29 -15.52 4.52 13.98
CA ARG A 29 -15.60 4.93 15.40
C ARG A 29 -16.79 5.88 15.60
N PRO A 30 -17.78 5.55 16.45
CA PRO A 30 -18.79 6.52 16.86
C PRO A 30 -18.16 7.63 17.72
N GLU A 31 -18.67 8.85 17.65
CA GLU A 31 -18.19 10.06 18.34
C GLU A 31 -18.45 10.07 19.87
N ALA A 32 -18.30 8.92 20.56
CA ALA A 32 -18.51 8.80 22.01
C ALA A 32 -17.59 9.72 22.85
N SER A 33 -16.46 10.15 22.28
CA SER A 33 -15.45 11.02 22.91
C SER A 33 -15.92 12.45 23.20
N ALA A 34 -17.04 12.91 22.65
CA ALA A 34 -17.55 14.28 22.87
C ALA A 34 -18.18 14.52 24.26
N SER A 35 -18.24 13.51 25.14
CA SER A 35 -19.03 13.55 26.39
C SER A 35 -18.24 13.80 27.69
N ILE A 36 -16.91 13.83 27.65
CA ILE A 36 -16.06 13.80 28.87
C ILE A 36 -15.71 15.20 29.42
N ASP A 37 -15.94 16.28 28.68
CA ASP A 37 -15.57 17.65 29.11
C ASP A 37 -16.40 18.20 30.29
N ARG A 38 -17.61 17.67 30.55
CA ARG A 38 -18.57 18.27 31.50
C ARG A 38 -18.50 17.77 32.96
N ARG A 39 -17.46 17.04 33.39
CA ARG A 39 -17.43 16.40 34.73
C ARG A 39 -16.21 16.66 35.63
N ASN A 40 -15.27 17.51 35.23
CA ASN A 40 -14.00 17.70 35.97
C ASN A 40 -13.96 18.85 36.99
N ASN A 41 -15.09 19.48 37.37
CA ASN A 41 -15.10 20.68 38.22
C ASN A 41 -15.98 20.61 39.49
N LYS A 42 -15.97 19.48 40.23
CA LYS A 42 -16.43 19.47 41.63
C LYS A 42 -15.83 18.37 42.52
N SER A 43 -14.52 18.42 42.77
CA SER A 43 -13.90 17.60 43.83
C SER A 43 -12.68 18.30 44.46
N THR A 44 -12.95 19.25 45.37
CA THR A 44 -11.93 19.80 46.27
C THR A 44 -12.57 20.49 47.49
N ASP A 45 -13.31 19.73 48.29
CA ASP A 45 -13.48 20.09 49.71
C ASP A 45 -13.70 18.81 50.56
N MET A 46 -12.58 18.19 50.94
CA MET A 46 -12.54 17.21 52.02
C MET A 46 -11.89 17.85 53.24
N HIS A 47 -12.51 18.89 53.81
CA HIS A 47 -12.12 19.37 55.13
C HIS A 47 -13.03 18.86 56.25
N ARG A 48 -12.49 17.89 57.00
CA ARG A 48 -12.76 17.58 58.41
C ARG A 48 -13.91 18.34 59.07
N GLN A 49 -15.02 17.64 59.37
CA GLN A 49 -15.74 17.89 60.63
C GLN A 49 -16.08 16.57 61.33
N THR A 50 -15.69 16.53 62.60
CA THR A 50 -16.03 15.55 63.63
C THR A 50 -17.46 15.73 64.13
N SER A 51 -18.18 14.65 64.40
CA SER A 51 -19.34 14.68 65.31
C SER A 51 -19.46 13.40 66.13
N VAL A 52 -19.66 13.59 67.44
CA VAL A 52 -19.70 12.60 68.54
C VAL A 52 -21.02 12.79 69.29
N ASP A 53 -21.74 11.76 69.72
CA ASP A 53 -21.82 10.34 69.30
C ASP A 53 -23.10 9.76 69.95
N GLU A 54 -23.67 8.64 69.47
CA GLU A 54 -24.81 7.96 70.14
C GLU A 54 -24.94 6.47 69.77
N ASP A 55 -25.42 5.69 70.74
CA ASP A 55 -25.55 4.25 70.70
C ASP A 55 -26.66 3.77 69.74
N SER A 56 -26.49 2.60 69.11
CA SER A 56 -27.12 1.36 69.59
C SER A 56 -27.00 0.16 68.61
N ASN A 57 -27.06 -1.01 69.22
CA ASN A 57 -27.61 -2.29 68.74
C ASN A 57 -27.36 -2.82 67.29
N ARG A 58 -26.36 -3.73 67.23
CA ARG A 58 -26.61 -5.18 66.99
C ARG A 58 -27.10 -5.62 65.59
N GLY A 59 -26.16 -5.86 64.67
CA GLY A 59 -26.44 -6.48 63.37
C GLY A 59 -25.27 -7.27 62.75
N ARG A 60 -24.94 -8.46 63.26
CA ARG A 60 -23.95 -9.37 62.66
C ARG A 60 -24.52 -10.01 61.39
N LEU A 61 -24.37 -9.36 60.23
CA LEU A 61 -24.60 -9.98 58.93
C LEU A 61 -23.28 -10.08 58.15
N VAL A 62 -22.93 -11.31 57.76
CA VAL A 62 -21.63 -11.68 57.20
C VAL A 62 -21.55 -11.29 55.72
N GLN A 63 -20.38 -10.77 55.32
CA GLN A 63 -19.88 -10.54 53.95
C GLN A 63 -20.93 -10.37 52.84
N LYS A 64 -21.26 -9.11 52.54
CA LYS A 64 -21.79 -8.73 51.23
C LYS A 64 -20.71 -9.04 50.18
N VAL A 65 -21.00 -9.98 49.28
CA VAL A 65 -20.13 -10.31 48.14
C VAL A 65 -20.06 -9.11 47.22
N THR A 66 -19.02 -8.30 47.37
CA THR A 66 -18.67 -7.28 46.37
C THR A 66 -18.11 -8.03 45.17
N SER A 67 -18.99 -8.34 44.22
CA SER A 67 -18.58 -8.78 42.88
C SER A 67 -17.58 -7.78 42.35
N CYS A 68 -16.34 -8.22 42.14
CA CYS A 68 -15.34 -7.44 41.43
C CYS A 68 -15.77 -7.42 39.96
N MET A 69 -16.63 -6.46 39.62
CA MET A 69 -17.13 -6.27 38.27
C MET A 69 -15.99 -5.78 37.41
N SER A 70 -15.25 -6.75 36.87
CA SER A 70 -14.52 -6.70 35.61
C SER A 70 -14.15 -5.29 35.16
N ASP A 71 -13.10 -4.73 35.78
CA ASP A 71 -12.40 -3.59 35.20
C ASP A 71 -11.54 -4.08 34.02
N THR A 72 -12.22 -4.66 33.02
CA THR A 72 -11.70 -4.80 31.67
C THR A 72 -11.71 -3.41 31.05
N HIS A 73 -10.86 -2.54 31.59
CA HIS A 73 -10.64 -1.22 31.06
C HIS A 73 -10.15 -1.38 29.63
N ASN A 74 -10.98 -0.97 28.67
CA ASN A 74 -10.84 -1.29 27.27
C ASN A 74 -9.44 -0.92 26.76
N ARG A 75 -8.60 -1.94 26.51
CA ARG A 75 -7.33 -1.79 25.80
C ARG A 75 -7.58 -1.63 24.30
N GLY A 76 -8.42 -0.66 23.94
CA GLY A 76 -8.46 -0.11 22.60
C GLY A 76 -7.25 0.79 22.46
N GLU A 77 -6.21 0.32 21.77
CA GLU A 77 -5.01 1.11 21.52
C GLU A 77 -5.39 2.36 20.73
N GLU A 78 -5.41 3.50 21.43
CA GLU A 78 -5.80 4.77 20.85
C GLU A 78 -4.70 5.23 19.88
N ILE A 79 -5.07 5.42 18.62
CA ILE A 79 -4.12 5.71 17.54
C ILE A 79 -3.50 7.09 17.81
N SER A 80 -2.26 7.07 18.32
CA SER A 80 -1.49 8.28 18.60
C SER A 80 -1.37 9.17 17.36
N ALA A 81 -1.31 10.49 17.57
CA ALA A 81 -1.08 11.47 16.52
C ALA A 81 0.24 11.19 15.74
N ASP A 82 1.26 10.61 16.38
CA ASP A 82 2.48 10.15 15.69
C ASP A 82 2.20 9.00 14.71
N THR A 83 1.35 8.05 15.09
CA THR A 83 0.93 6.93 14.23
C THR A 83 0.19 7.44 13.00
N TYR A 84 -0.74 8.40 13.18
CA TYR A 84 -1.45 9.03 12.06
C TYR A 84 -0.50 9.87 11.17
N ALA A 85 0.41 10.64 11.75
CA ALA A 85 1.42 11.38 10.98
C ALA A 85 2.39 10.45 10.23
N ARG A 86 2.72 9.27 10.78
CA ARG A 86 3.50 8.23 10.10
C ARG A 86 2.72 7.62 8.93
N PHE A 87 1.45 7.28 9.13
CA PHE A 87 0.53 6.81 8.07
C PHE A 87 0.50 7.77 6.87
N MET A 88 0.24 9.06 7.09
CA MET A 88 0.13 10.04 6.00
C MET A 88 1.44 10.20 5.21
N ARG A 89 2.60 10.11 5.87
CA ARG A 89 3.92 10.12 5.20
C ARG A 89 4.15 8.88 4.34
N HIS A 90 3.70 7.70 4.78
CA HIS A 90 3.81 6.49 3.98
C HIS A 90 2.91 6.54 2.74
N GLN A 91 1.66 7.01 2.87
CA GLN A 91 0.74 7.19 1.74
C GLN A 91 1.37 8.06 0.64
N PHE A 92 1.83 9.27 0.99
CA PHE A 92 2.49 10.18 0.04
C PHE A 92 3.75 9.57 -0.60
N THR A 93 4.51 8.78 0.16
CA THR A 93 5.71 8.10 -0.36
C THR A 93 5.36 7.02 -1.39
N LEU A 94 4.25 6.30 -1.19
CA LEU A 94 3.77 5.26 -2.12
C LEU A 94 3.21 5.87 -3.42
N GLU A 95 2.45 6.96 -3.32
CA GLU A 95 1.96 7.72 -4.48
C GLU A 95 3.15 8.22 -5.33
N SER A 96 4.14 8.86 -4.69
CA SER A 96 5.37 9.30 -5.37
C SER A 96 6.18 8.15 -5.98
N LEU A 97 6.15 6.95 -5.38
CA LEU A 97 6.79 5.77 -5.95
C LEU A 97 6.05 5.24 -7.18
N GLY A 98 4.71 5.25 -7.16
CA GLY A 98 3.86 4.90 -8.30
C GLY A 98 4.16 5.78 -9.52
N ASP A 99 4.15 7.11 -9.35
CA ASP A 99 4.51 8.08 -10.38
C ASP A 99 5.89 7.83 -11.01
N ARG A 100 6.85 7.39 -10.18
CA ARG A 100 8.21 7.07 -10.64
C ARG A 100 8.28 5.76 -11.40
N LEU A 101 7.50 4.75 -10.99
CA LEU A 101 7.40 3.47 -11.69
C LEU A 101 6.76 3.68 -13.08
N GLN A 102 5.68 4.44 -13.18
CA GLN A 102 5.04 4.75 -14.46
C GLN A 102 6.03 5.41 -15.43
N LYS A 103 6.79 6.42 -14.97
CA LYS A 103 7.81 7.09 -15.80
C LYS A 103 8.93 6.14 -16.28
N ILE A 104 9.28 5.14 -15.48
CA ILE A 104 10.27 4.11 -15.86
C ILE A 104 9.67 3.15 -16.89
N GLU A 105 8.41 2.76 -16.74
CA GLU A 105 7.68 1.94 -17.70
C GLU A 105 7.52 2.66 -19.05
N ASP A 106 7.08 3.91 -19.04
CA ASP A 106 6.96 4.75 -20.24
C ASP A 106 8.30 4.89 -20.98
N ALA A 107 9.39 5.18 -20.25
CA ALA A 107 10.73 5.21 -20.83
C ALA A 107 11.16 3.85 -21.41
N THR A 108 10.80 2.75 -20.73
CA THR A 108 11.10 1.38 -21.16
C THR A 108 10.34 1.02 -22.44
N THR A 109 9.07 1.40 -22.58
CA THR A 109 8.29 1.16 -23.81
C THR A 109 8.86 1.95 -24.99
N ILE A 110 9.22 3.22 -24.79
CA ILE A 110 9.88 4.07 -25.80
C ILE A 110 11.21 3.46 -26.24
N MET A 111 12.02 2.96 -25.31
CA MET A 111 13.28 2.29 -25.64
C MET A 111 13.05 1.00 -26.42
N LYS A 112 12.14 0.12 -25.97
CA LYS A 112 11.79 -1.12 -26.68
C LYS A 112 11.33 -0.83 -28.12
N ASP A 113 10.51 0.19 -28.34
CA ASP A 113 10.03 0.58 -29.66
C ASP A 113 11.17 1.05 -30.58
N LYS A 114 12.09 1.91 -30.08
CA LYS A 114 13.26 2.36 -30.83
C LYS A 114 14.19 1.20 -31.22
N TRP A 115 14.46 0.27 -30.30
CA TRP A 115 15.25 -0.92 -30.59
C TRP A 115 14.59 -1.80 -31.66
N ARG A 116 13.27 -2.02 -31.58
CA ARG A 116 12.53 -2.81 -32.56
C ARG A 116 12.59 -2.20 -33.97
N ARG A 117 12.38 -0.88 -34.09
CA ARG A 117 12.50 -0.17 -35.39
C ARG A 117 13.92 -0.23 -35.97
N GLY A 118 14.94 -0.17 -35.11
CA GLY A 118 16.33 -0.32 -35.54
C GLY A 118 16.64 -1.72 -36.09
N ASP A 119 16.16 -2.76 -35.42
CA ASP A 119 16.26 -4.16 -35.88
C ASP A 119 15.50 -4.40 -37.19
N GLU A 120 14.27 -3.88 -37.31
CA GLU A 120 13.47 -3.88 -38.55
C GLU A 120 14.26 -3.22 -39.70
N ALA A 121 14.75 -1.99 -39.52
CA ALA A 121 15.50 -1.26 -40.55
C ALA A 121 16.80 -1.98 -40.96
N MET A 122 17.53 -2.59 -40.01
CA MET A 122 18.74 -3.35 -40.31
C MET A 122 18.44 -4.64 -41.08
N ARG A 123 17.37 -5.35 -40.74
CA ARG A 123 16.92 -6.54 -41.47
C ARG A 123 16.47 -6.19 -42.89
N ASP A 124 15.70 -5.12 -43.06
CA ASP A 124 15.21 -4.66 -44.36
C ASP A 124 16.35 -4.20 -45.27
N PHE A 125 17.31 -3.43 -44.72
CA PHE A 125 18.54 -3.05 -45.42
C PHE A 125 19.33 -4.29 -45.87
N THR A 126 19.54 -5.25 -44.96
CA THR A 126 20.30 -6.47 -45.22
C THR A 126 19.63 -7.33 -46.29
N GLY A 127 18.31 -7.55 -46.18
CA GLY A 127 17.53 -8.30 -47.18
C GLY A 127 17.56 -7.64 -48.56
N THR A 128 17.38 -6.31 -48.62
CA THR A 128 17.44 -5.54 -49.87
C THR A 128 18.82 -5.62 -50.51
N TRP A 129 19.89 -5.48 -49.73
CA TRP A 129 21.27 -5.60 -50.19
C TRP A 129 21.55 -7.01 -50.74
N PHE A 130 21.19 -8.06 -50.01
CA PHE A 130 21.41 -9.45 -50.46
C PHE A 130 20.63 -9.77 -51.74
N ASN A 131 19.37 -9.35 -51.84
CA ASN A 131 18.57 -9.56 -53.05
C ASN A 131 19.19 -8.86 -54.26
N LYS A 132 19.59 -7.58 -54.12
CA LYS A 132 20.27 -6.86 -55.20
C LYS A 132 21.58 -7.52 -55.62
N ARG A 133 22.41 -7.96 -54.67
CA ARG A 133 23.68 -8.67 -54.97
C ARG A 133 23.44 -10.03 -55.62
N LYS A 134 22.34 -10.71 -55.30
CA LYS A 134 21.91 -11.92 -55.99
C LYS A 134 21.48 -11.61 -57.44
N GLU A 135 20.64 -10.61 -57.65
CA GLU A 135 20.22 -10.16 -59.00
C GLU A 135 21.42 -9.77 -59.88
N GLU A 136 22.38 -9.02 -59.33
CA GLU A 136 23.66 -8.71 -60.01
C GLU A 136 24.44 -9.98 -60.39
N MET A 137 24.42 -11.02 -59.55
CA MET A 137 25.10 -12.29 -59.82
C MET A 137 24.39 -13.09 -60.91
N GLU A 138 23.06 -13.25 -60.83
CA GLU A 138 22.25 -14.00 -61.80
C GLU A 138 22.26 -13.33 -63.19
N THR A 139 22.38 -11.99 -63.25
CA THR A 139 22.51 -11.25 -64.53
C THR A 139 23.90 -11.36 -65.14
N CYS A 140 24.97 -11.41 -64.33
CA CYS A 140 26.33 -11.66 -64.81
C CYS A 140 26.56 -13.13 -65.21
N PHE A 141 25.87 -14.07 -64.57
CA PHE A 141 26.00 -15.51 -64.79
C PHE A 141 24.62 -16.14 -65.03
N PRO A 142 23.98 -15.86 -66.18
CA PRO A 142 22.68 -16.43 -66.48
C PRO A 142 22.76 -17.96 -66.51
N THR A 143 21.87 -18.62 -65.74
CA THR A 143 21.81 -20.09 -65.69
C THR A 143 21.56 -20.65 -67.09
N SER A 144 22.57 -21.27 -67.68
CA SER A 144 22.48 -21.87 -69.02
C SER A 144 21.58 -23.11 -68.97
N ALA A 145 20.40 -23.04 -69.59
CA ALA A 145 19.43 -24.14 -69.68
C ALA A 145 19.87 -25.30 -70.61
N SER A 146 21.19 -25.48 -70.81
CA SER A 146 21.81 -26.37 -71.80
C SER A 146 21.98 -27.83 -71.34
N PHE A 147 21.07 -28.32 -70.49
CA PHE A 147 21.06 -29.72 -70.00
C PHE A 147 19.68 -30.38 -70.16
N GLN A 148 19.03 -30.18 -71.31
CA GLN A 148 17.81 -30.89 -71.72
C GLN A 148 17.82 -31.32 -73.19
N HIS A 149 18.90 -31.96 -73.66
CA HIS A 149 18.88 -32.79 -74.87
C HIS A 149 19.99 -33.84 -74.84
N HIS A 150 19.64 -35.06 -74.41
CA HIS A 150 20.14 -36.34 -74.94
C HIS A 150 19.24 -37.47 -74.47
#